data_AF-A0A8S2YZ48-F1
#
_entry.id   AF-A0A8S2YZ48-F1
#
_cell.length_a   1.000
_cell.length_b   1.000
_cell.length_c   1.000
_cell.angle_alpha   90.00
_cell.angle_beta   90.00
_cell.angle_gamma   90.00
#
_symmetry.space_group_name_H-M   'P 1'
#
loop_
_entity.id
_entity.type
_entity.pdbx_description
1 polymer ?
#
loop_
_entity_poly.entity_id
_entity_poly.type
_entity_poly.pdbx_seq_one_letter_code
_entity_poly.pdbx_strand_id
1 'polypeptide(L)' 'RESLEDDPRSGRPITAVTQENIDAVKDLVNDDPHISIDYIADILDISCGSVDTILKQHLRLRKVSSKWVPHELTQEQRQR' A
#
# COMPACT_ATOMS: atom_id res chain seq x y z
N ARG A 1 30.32 -0.38 14.78
CA ARG A 1 29.22 -1.10 14.11
C ARG A 1 28.77 -0.18 13.00
N GLU A 2 29.42 -0.30 11.84
CA GLU A 2 29.07 0.48 10.66
C GLU A 2 27.80 -0.13 10.06
N SER A 3 26.76 0.69 9.97
CA SER A 3 25.49 0.35 9.35
C SER A 3 25.74 0.23 7.85
N LEU A 4 25.61 -0.99 7.32
CA LEU A 4 25.66 -1.24 5.89
C LEU A 4 24.35 -0.72 5.27
N GLU A 5 24.36 0.55 4.88
CA GLU A 5 23.33 1.09 3.99
C GLU A 5 23.52 0.41 2.62
N ASP A 6 22.56 -0.45 2.24
CA ASP A 6 22.54 -1.15 0.95
C ASP A 6 22.49 -0.08 -0.16
N ASP A 7 23.55 0.01 -0.96
CA ASP A 7 23.61 0.85 -2.16
C ASP A 7 22.55 0.37 -3.17
N PRO A 8 21.87 1.26 -3.93
CA PRO A 8 20.80 0.85 -4.84
C PRO A 8 21.32 -0.15 -5.88
N ARG A 9 20.94 -1.42 -5.70
CA ARG A 9 21.24 -2.50 -6.65
C ARG A 9 20.81 -2.07 -8.05
N SER A 10 21.78 -1.89 -8.94
CA SER A 10 21.56 -1.63 -10.36
C SER A 10 20.96 -2.86 -11.04
N GLY A 11 19.65 -3.03 -10.87
CA GLY A 11 18.81 -3.96 -11.61
C GLY A 11 18.02 -3.24 -12.71
N ARG A 12 17.02 -3.93 -13.28
CA ARG A 12 16.07 -3.35 -14.24
C ARG A 12 15.51 -2.03 -13.68
N PRO A 13 15.49 -0.92 -14.44
CA PRO A 13 14.89 0.31 -13.96
C PRO A 13 13.45 0.03 -13.54
N ILE A 14 13.11 0.39 -12.30
CA ILE A 14 11.75 0.32 -11.79
C ILE A 14 10.99 1.51 -12.39
N THR A 15 10.63 1.41 -13.67
CA THR A 15 9.85 2.45 -14.37
C THR A 15 8.46 2.63 -13.76
N ALA A 16 8.01 1.68 -12.95
CA ALA A 16 6.70 1.69 -12.30
C ALA A 16 6.64 2.47 -10.98
N VAL A 17 7.78 2.81 -10.35
CA VAL A 17 7.81 3.52 -9.05
C VAL A 17 8.24 4.97 -9.30
N THR A 18 7.40 5.68 -10.05
CA THR A 18 7.50 7.13 -10.20
C THR A 18 6.74 7.81 -9.07
N GLN A 19 7.04 9.09 -8.82
CA GLN A 19 6.33 9.86 -7.81
C GLN A 19 4.82 9.95 -8.11
N GLU A 20 4.45 10.07 -9.40
CA GLU A 20 3.07 10.06 -9.86
C GLU A 20 2.32 8.79 -9.44
N ASN A 21 2.92 7.61 -9.65
CA ASN A 21 2.32 6.35 -9.24
C ASN A 21 2.25 6.21 -7.72
N ILE A 22 3.23 6.75 -6.97
CA ILE A 22 3.20 6.74 -5.50
C ILE A 22 2.01 7.55 -4.99
N ASP A 23 1.79 8.75 -5.53
CA ASP A 23 0.66 9.60 -5.16
C ASP A 23 -0.67 8.96 -5.60
N ALA A 24 -0.76 8.40 -6.81
CA ALA A 24 -1.96 7.71 -7.27
C ALA A 24 -2.34 6.48 -6.41
N VAL A 25 -1.36 5.65 -6.02
CA VAL A 25 -1.59 4.53 -5.08
C VAL A 25 -2.07 5.06 -3.72
N LYS A 26 -1.50 6.17 -3.26
CA LYS A 26 -1.87 6.78 -1.98
C LYS A 26 -3.31 7.29 -1.99
N ASP A 27 -3.73 7.94 -3.07
CA ASP A 27 -5.12 8.41 -3.22
C ASP A 27 -6.11 7.24 -3.24
N LEU A 28 -5.82 6.19 -4.03
CA LEU A 28 -6.66 4.99 -4.09
C LEU A 28 -6.84 4.30 -2.73
N VAL A 29 -5.77 4.20 -1.93
CA VAL A 29 -5.82 3.58 -0.61
C VAL A 29 -6.53 4.46 0.43
N ASN A 30 -6.45 5.79 0.30
CA ASN A 30 -7.19 6.69 1.18
C ASN A 30 -8.69 6.70 0.88
N ASP A 31 -9.09 6.49 -0.37
CA ASP A 31 -10.49 6.34 -0.78
C ASP A 31 -11.08 5.01 -0.27
N ASP A 32 -10.42 3.89 -0.55
CA ASP A 32 -10.80 2.57 -0.03
C ASP A 32 -9.60 1.84 0.63
N PRO A 33 -9.57 1.73 1.96
CA PRO A 33 -8.49 1.03 2.66
C PRO A 33 -8.52 -0.50 2.47
N HIS A 34 -9.58 -1.07 1.89
CA HIS A 34 -9.72 -2.50 1.62
C HIS A 34 -9.40 -2.88 0.17
N ILE A 35 -8.99 -1.91 -0.65
CA ILE A 35 -8.67 -2.10 -2.05
C ILE A 35 -7.60 -3.20 -2.25
N SER A 36 -7.79 -4.02 -3.29
CA SER A 36 -6.87 -5.12 -3.59
C SER A 36 -5.65 -4.65 -4.38
N ILE A 37 -4.50 -5.27 -4.14
CA ILE A 37 -3.25 -4.96 -4.87
C ILE A 37 -3.42 -5.20 -6.37
N ASP A 38 -4.09 -6.30 -6.76
CA ASP A 38 -4.33 -6.62 -8.17
C ASP A 38 -5.20 -5.56 -8.86
N TYR A 39 -6.18 -5.00 -8.16
CA TYR A 39 -7.02 -3.93 -8.71
C TYR A 39 -6.25 -2.61 -8.88
N ILE A 40 -5.40 -2.25 -7.91
CA ILE A 40 -4.51 -1.08 -8.06
C ILE A 40 -3.55 -1.27 -9.24
N ALA A 41 -2.99 -2.48 -9.37
CA ALA A 41 -2.08 -2.84 -10.46
C ALA A 41 -2.74 -2.71 -11.84
N ASP A 42 -4.00 -3.14 -11.96
CA ASP A 42 -4.81 -3.02 -13.17
C ASP A 42 -5.13 -1.55 -13.50
N ILE A 43 -5.54 -0.74 -12.52
CA ILE A 43 -5.84 0.69 -12.73
C ILE A 43 -4.62 1.47 -13.20
N LEU A 44 -3.47 1.23 -12.58
CA LEU A 44 -2.25 2.00 -12.82
C LEU A 44 -1.33 1.38 -13.87
N ASP A 45 -1.74 0.27 -14.49
CA ASP A 45 -0.95 -0.52 -15.46
C ASP A 45 0.48 -0.81 -14.96
N ILE A 46 0.60 -1.16 -13.67
CA ILE A 46 1.88 -1.50 -13.03
C ILE A 46 1.86 -2.91 -12.46
N SER A 47 3.04 -3.49 -12.24
CA SER A 47 3.09 -4.84 -11.67
C SER A 47 2.63 -4.84 -10.20
N CYS A 48 1.97 -5.92 -9.77
CA CYS A 48 1.57 -6.11 -8.37
C CYS A 48 2.76 -6.01 -7.39
N GLY A 49 3.96 -6.43 -7.82
CA GLY A 49 5.19 -6.29 -7.03
C GLY A 49 5.63 -4.83 -6.85
N SER A 50 5.40 -3.98 -7.86
CA SER A 50 5.64 -2.54 -7.76
C SER A 50 4.66 -1.88 -6.79
N VAL A 51 3.37 -2.24 -6.85
CA VAL A 51 2.36 -1.77 -5.88
C VAL A 51 2.74 -2.17 -4.45
N ASP A 52 3.12 -3.44 -4.23
CA ASP A 52 3.56 -3.93 -2.92
C ASP A 52 4.77 -3.15 -2.38
N THR A 53 5.72 -2.85 -3.27
CA THR A 53 6.91 -2.03 -2.96
C THR A 53 6.51 -0.62 -2.57
N ILE A 54 5.60 0.02 -3.31
CA ILE A 54 5.10 1.37 -3.01
C ILE A 54 4.41 1.39 -1.65
N LEU A 55 3.47 0.47 -1.40
CA LEU A 55 2.73 0.40 -0.15
C LEU A 55 3.66 0.23 1.06
N LYS A 56 4.62 -0.69 1.01
CA LYS A 56 5.48 -1.02 2.15
C LYS A 56 6.69 -0.09 2.32
N GLN A 57 7.38 0.24 1.22
CA GLN A 57 8.66 0.96 1.28
C GLN A 57 8.48 2.48 1.20
N HIS A 58 7.56 2.97 0.37
CA HIS A 58 7.34 4.40 0.17
C HIS A 58 6.26 4.97 1.08
N LEU A 59 5.09 4.32 1.14
CA LEU A 59 3.96 4.78 1.97
C LEU A 59 4.02 4.27 3.41
N ARG A 60 4.93 3.32 3.71
CA ARG A 60 5.10 2.69 5.04
C ARG A 60 3.80 2.10 5.60
N LEU A 61 2.93 1.64 4.73
CA LEU A 61 1.66 1.02 5.08
C LEU A 61 1.83 -0.48 5.31
N ARG A 62 0.99 -1.01 6.21
CA ARG A 62 0.88 -2.43 6.50
C ARG A 62 -0.57 -2.84 6.40
N LYS A 63 -0.83 -3.99 5.79
CA LYS A 63 -2.16 -4.61 5.81
C LYS A 63 -2.54 -4.96 7.25
N VAL A 64 -3.62 -4.36 7.74
CA VAL A 64 -4.24 -4.69 9.02
C VAL A 64 -5.59 -5.34 8.73
N SER A 65 -5.77 -6.56 9.19
CA SER A 65 -7.06 -7.26 9.06
C SER A 65 -8.06 -6.69 10.06
N SER A 66 -9.26 -6.39 9.60
CA SER A 66 -10.38 -6.02 10.47
C SER A 66 -10.66 -7.14 11.48
N LYS A 67 -10.92 -6.77 12.74
CA LYS A 67 -11.32 -7.73 13.78
C LYS A 67 -12.75 -8.18 13.51
N TRP A 68 -13.00 -9.48 13.61
CA TRP A 68 -14.35 -10.02 13.52
C TRP A 68 -15.17 -9.63 14.75
N VAL A 69 -16.41 -9.19 14.55
CA VAL A 69 -17.35 -8.83 15.62
C VAL A 69 -18.63 -9.67 15.46
N PRO A 70 -19.13 -10.35 16.50
CA PRO A 70 -20.31 -11.21 16.42
C PRO A 70 -21.61 -10.51 16.04
N HIS A 71 -21.66 -9.19 16.20
CA HIS A 71 -22.85 -8.38 15.97
C HIS A 71 -22.49 -7.06 15.30
N GLU A 72 -23.38 -6.54 14.47
CA GLU A 72 -23.22 -5.23 13.87
C GLU A 72 -23.35 -4.15 14.94
N LEU A 73 -22.27 -3.41 15.18
CA LEU A 73 -22.29 -2.33 16.15
C LEU A 73 -23.08 -1.15 15.61
N THR A 74 -23.99 -0.63 16.43
CA THR A 74 -24.64 0.66 16.18
C THR A 74 -23.62 1.80 16.24
N GLN A 75 -23.95 2.96 15.68
CA GLN A 75 -23.06 4.13 15.69
C GLN A 75 -22.69 4.56 17.12
N GLU A 76 -23.62 4.48 18.06
CA GLU A 76 -23.39 4.80 19.48
C GLU A 76 -22.38 3.85 20.14
N GLN A 77 -22.43 2.56 19.81
CA GLN A 77 -21.50 1.56 20.35
C GLN A 77 -20.08 1.70 19.80
N ARG A 78 -19.92 2.26 18.60
CA ARG A 78 -18.61 2.49 17.96
C ARG A 78 -17.85 3.69 18.54
N GLN A 79 -18.55 4.60 19.23
CA GLN A 79 -17.99 5.84 19.78
C GLN A 79 -17.68 5.76 21.30
N ARG A 80 -17.98 4.62 21.94
CA ARG A 80 -17.56 4.30 23.31
C ARG A 80 -16.21 3.59 23.30
#